data_AF-A0A9D9WV80-F1
#
_entry.id   AF-A0A9D9WV80-F1
#
_cell.length_a   1.000
_cell.length_b   1.000
_cell.length_c   1.000
_cell.angle_alpha   90.00
_cell.angle_beta   90.00
_cell.angle_gamma   90.00
#
_symmetry.space_group_name_H-M   'P 1'
#
loop_
_entity.id
_entity.type
_entity.pdbx_description
1 polymer ?
#
loop_
_entity_poly.entity_id
_entity_poly.type
_entity_poly.pdbx_seq_one_letter_code
_entity_poly.pdbx_strand_id
1 'polypeptide(L)'
;MNRFLNFGVALALSAGMACAQAATSYDVVTTWYEPDTQPNNTIFIGSFDYDAATHSVTNLKGMLSESMTGMMGGGMRWLTLDYQLASWYDASLGGTFAAAFKNPNTNTFFTGAGGDGWSPASGVAAGGVYFGFPSPASNPGNAYALIFVPGNPLAAPTQAQINKLAYADCAPGGMMGAVCMTGTSVPGYGAEGTMSGYPVSQSITAAVPEPESYALMLAGLSLVGAIARQRRKT
;
A
#
# COMPACT_ATOMS: atom_id res chain seq x y z
N MET A 1 -72.96 -21.63 -19.16
CA MET A 1 -73.23 -20.87 -17.93
C MET A 1 -71.95 -20.77 -17.11
N ASN A 2 -71.43 -19.55 -16.97
CA ASN A 2 -70.56 -19.01 -15.91
C ASN A 2 -69.20 -19.69 -15.62
N ARG A 3 -68.05 -19.01 -15.46
CA ARG A 3 -67.70 -17.58 -15.36
C ARG A 3 -66.16 -17.46 -15.43
N PHE A 4 -65.68 -16.50 -16.22
CA PHE A 4 -64.56 -15.56 -16.03
C PHE A 4 -63.24 -15.95 -15.32
N LEU A 5 -62.16 -15.71 -16.06
CA LEU A 5 -60.87 -15.10 -15.71
C LEU A 5 -60.52 -14.93 -14.22
N ASN A 6 -59.28 -15.29 -13.86
CA ASN A 6 -58.43 -14.36 -13.11
C ASN A 6 -56.95 -14.47 -13.53
N PHE A 7 -56.42 -13.29 -13.85
CA PHE A 7 -55.05 -12.91 -14.17
C PHE A 7 -54.22 -12.72 -12.89
N GLY A 8 -52.89 -12.83 -13.02
CA GLY A 8 -51.89 -12.19 -12.15
C GLY A 8 -51.49 -13.02 -10.92
N VAL A 9 -50.22 -13.14 -10.53
CA VAL A 9 -49.05 -12.27 -10.73
C VAL A 9 -47.81 -13.16 -10.72
N ALA A 10 -46.99 -13.09 -11.77
CA ALA A 10 -45.61 -13.59 -11.73
C ALA A 10 -44.79 -12.59 -10.93
N LEU A 11 -44.39 -12.95 -9.71
CA LEU A 11 -43.50 -12.16 -8.88
C LEU A 11 -42.08 -12.27 -9.47
N ALA A 12 -41.72 -11.34 -10.34
CA ALA A 12 -40.36 -11.16 -10.78
C ALA A 12 -39.52 -10.64 -9.60
N LEU A 13 -38.83 -11.56 -8.91
CA LEU A 13 -37.71 -11.21 -8.05
C LEU A 13 -36.58 -10.69 -8.94
N SER A 14 -36.64 -9.40 -9.28
CA SER A 14 -35.43 -8.66 -9.68
C SER A 14 -34.59 -8.50 -8.42
N ALA A 15 -33.85 -9.55 -8.06
CA ALA A 15 -32.70 -9.41 -7.21
C ALA A 15 -31.78 -8.43 -7.93
N GLY A 16 -31.68 -7.20 -7.42
CA GLY A 16 -30.62 -6.29 -7.76
C GLY A 16 -29.32 -6.97 -7.35
N MET A 17 -28.74 -7.75 -8.27
CA MET A 17 -27.33 -8.08 -8.20
C MET A 17 -26.61 -6.75 -8.34
N ALA A 18 -26.29 -6.13 -7.20
CA ALA A 18 -25.15 -5.26 -7.16
C ALA A 18 -23.99 -6.13 -7.66
N CYS A 19 -23.57 -5.92 -8.90
CA CYS A 19 -22.31 -6.43 -9.37
C CYS A 19 -21.28 -5.86 -8.40
N ALA A 20 -20.78 -6.69 -7.47
CA ALA A 20 -19.62 -6.32 -6.67
C ALA A 20 -18.53 -5.98 -7.68
N GLN A 21 -18.17 -4.70 -7.78
CA GLN A 21 -16.99 -4.31 -8.53
C GLN A 21 -15.83 -4.96 -7.80
N ALA A 22 -15.19 -5.92 -8.46
CA ALA A 22 -14.02 -6.56 -7.90
C ALA A 22 -12.95 -5.49 -7.69
N ALA A 23 -12.35 -5.46 -6.50
CA ALA A 23 -11.18 -4.65 -6.26
C ALA A 23 -10.13 -4.98 -7.32
N THR A 24 -9.54 -3.93 -7.91
CA THR A 24 -8.53 -4.09 -8.96
C THR A 24 -7.15 -4.03 -8.33
N SER A 25 -6.26 -4.94 -8.73
CA SER A 25 -4.89 -4.97 -8.24
C SER A 25 -4.02 -3.97 -8.99
N TYR A 26 -3.15 -3.30 -8.26
CA TYR A 26 -2.20 -2.31 -8.76
C TYR A 26 -0.82 -2.54 -8.15
N ASP A 27 0.21 -2.18 -8.90
CA ASP A 27 1.57 -2.07 -8.40
C ASP A 27 1.87 -0.61 -8.07
N VAL A 28 2.73 -0.40 -7.08
CA VAL A 28 3.18 0.92 -6.64
C VAL A 28 4.69 0.92 -6.46
N VAL A 29 5.31 1.99 -6.93
CA VAL A 29 6.70 2.34 -6.62
C VAL A 29 6.71 3.72 -6.01
N THR A 30 7.28 3.86 -4.82
CA THR A 30 7.48 5.13 -4.13
C THR A 30 8.96 5.33 -3.86
N THR A 31 9.46 6.54 -4.14
CA THR A 31 10.86 6.90 -3.93
C THR A 31 10.95 8.08 -2.98
N TRP A 32 11.80 7.93 -1.96
CA TRP A 32 12.29 9.01 -1.11
C TRP A 32 13.74 9.28 -1.45
N TYR A 33 14.05 10.55 -1.70
CA TYR A 33 15.42 10.98 -1.92
C TYR A 33 16.15 11.05 -0.58
N GLU A 34 17.36 10.50 -0.53
CA GLU A 34 18.17 10.41 0.68
C GLU A 34 19.51 11.14 0.45
N PRO A 35 19.59 12.46 0.74
CA PRO A 35 20.77 13.26 0.46
C PRO A 35 22.05 12.69 1.07
N ASP A 36 21.95 12.15 2.30
CA ASP A 36 23.11 11.74 3.08
C ASP A 36 23.55 10.29 2.81
N THR A 37 22.80 9.53 2.00
CA THR A 37 23.15 8.15 1.58
C THR A 37 23.39 8.01 0.09
N GLN A 38 23.55 9.12 -0.63
CA GLN A 38 23.75 9.09 -2.09
C GLN A 38 24.90 8.15 -2.49
N PRO A 39 24.73 7.39 -3.59
CA PRO A 39 23.65 7.47 -4.58
C PRO A 39 22.37 6.69 -4.23
N ASN A 40 22.30 6.07 -3.05
CA ASN A 40 21.15 5.26 -2.67
C ASN A 40 19.98 6.13 -2.22
N ASN A 41 18.79 5.75 -2.67
CA ASN A 41 17.51 6.30 -2.23
C ASN A 41 16.69 5.19 -1.56
N THR A 42 15.74 5.57 -0.71
CA THR A 42 14.78 4.62 -0.17
C THR A 42 13.66 4.41 -1.18
N ILE A 43 13.39 3.15 -1.52
CA ILE A 43 12.43 2.74 -2.54
C ILE A 43 11.48 1.73 -1.92
N PHE A 44 10.19 1.99 -2.00
CA PHE A 44 9.14 1.01 -1.74
C PHE A 44 8.63 0.47 -3.07
N ILE A 45 8.61 -0.84 -3.23
CA ILE A 45 7.99 -1.55 -4.36
C ILE A 45 6.95 -2.48 -3.77
N GLY A 46 5.69 -2.29 -4.13
CA GLY A 46 4.60 -3.06 -3.56
C GLY A 46 3.41 -3.21 -4.50
N SER A 47 2.39 -3.87 -3.99
CA SER A 47 1.10 -4.01 -4.65
C SER A 47 -0.04 -3.89 -3.65
N PHE A 48 -1.22 -3.51 -4.15
CA PHE A 48 -2.44 -3.37 -3.36
C PHE A 48 -3.67 -3.60 -4.23
N ASP A 49 -4.81 -3.86 -3.59
CA ASP A 49 -6.12 -3.90 -4.22
C ASP A 49 -6.89 -2.64 -3.90
N TYR A 50 -7.52 -2.04 -4.91
CA TYR A 50 -8.34 -0.84 -4.77
C TYR A 50 -9.78 -1.05 -5.24
N ASP A 51 -10.71 -0.68 -4.37
CA ASP A 51 -12.13 -0.62 -4.66
C ASP A 51 -12.55 0.84 -4.88
N ALA A 52 -12.85 1.18 -6.13
CA ALA A 52 -13.25 2.53 -6.53
C ALA A 52 -14.62 2.95 -5.98
N ALA A 53 -15.49 2.00 -5.60
CA ALA A 53 -16.81 2.31 -5.06
C ALA A 53 -16.73 2.73 -3.59
N THR A 54 -15.82 2.11 -2.82
CA THR A 54 -15.64 2.39 -1.39
C THR A 54 -14.41 3.23 -1.07
N HIS A 55 -13.58 3.54 -2.08
CA HIS A 55 -12.26 4.14 -1.93
C HIS A 55 -11.35 3.36 -0.97
N SER A 56 -11.54 2.05 -0.89
CA SER A 56 -10.77 1.20 0.03
C SER A 56 -9.49 0.71 -0.64
N VAL A 57 -8.37 0.85 0.06
CA VAL A 57 -7.11 0.17 -0.28
C VAL A 57 -6.96 -1.02 0.66
N THR A 58 -6.69 -2.19 0.10
CA THR A 58 -6.52 -3.45 0.84
C THR A 58 -5.33 -4.22 0.31
N ASN A 59 -4.86 -5.22 1.08
CA ASN A 59 -3.76 -6.10 0.68
C ASN A 59 -2.45 -5.39 0.28
N LEU A 60 -2.22 -4.16 0.78
CA LEU A 60 -0.98 -3.45 0.58
C LEU A 60 0.18 -4.21 1.23
N LYS A 61 1.15 -4.59 0.41
CA LYS A 61 2.39 -5.25 0.83
C LYS A 61 3.50 -4.97 -0.16
N GLY A 62 4.74 -5.20 0.23
CA GLY A 62 5.87 -4.96 -0.67
C GLY A 62 7.23 -5.10 0.00
N MET A 63 8.22 -4.47 -0.61
CA MET A 63 9.58 -4.40 -0.09
C MET A 63 10.04 -2.95 0.00
N LEU A 64 10.75 -2.63 1.07
CA LEU A 64 11.38 -1.34 1.31
C LEU A 64 12.91 -1.50 1.25
N SER A 65 13.61 -0.67 0.49
CA SER A 65 15.08 -0.70 0.46
C SER A 65 15.69 0.08 1.63
N GLU A 66 16.77 -0.45 2.21
CA GLU A 66 17.54 0.23 3.26
C GLU A 66 18.69 1.04 2.59
N SER A 67 18.51 2.34 2.36
CA SER A 67 19.47 3.17 1.60
C SER A 67 20.86 3.28 2.24
N MET A 68 20.94 3.14 3.57
CA MET A 68 22.18 3.10 4.35
C MET A 68 23.01 1.83 4.12
N THR A 69 22.49 0.85 3.36
CA THR A 69 23.15 -0.42 3.10
C THR A 69 23.66 -0.51 1.66
N GLY A 70 24.57 -1.43 1.38
CA GLY A 70 25.11 -1.60 0.02
C GLY A 70 26.09 -0.50 -0.43
N MET A 71 26.50 0.39 0.48
CA MET A 71 27.58 1.35 0.20
C MET A 71 28.85 0.61 -0.28
N MET A 72 29.65 1.23 -1.15
CA MET A 72 30.86 0.65 -1.76
C MET A 72 30.62 -0.49 -2.77
N GLY A 73 29.49 -0.46 -3.49
CA GLY A 73 29.22 -1.38 -4.61
C GLY A 73 28.46 -2.65 -4.24
N GLY A 74 27.89 -2.72 -3.04
CA GLY A 74 26.89 -3.73 -2.67
C GLY A 74 25.48 -3.32 -3.13
N GLY A 75 24.56 -4.28 -3.26
CA GLY A 75 23.14 -3.95 -3.42
C GLY A 75 22.52 -3.48 -2.09
N MET A 76 21.52 -2.61 -2.15
CA MET A 76 20.69 -2.29 -0.97
C MET A 76 20.02 -3.56 -0.45
N ARG A 77 19.92 -3.69 0.87
CA ARG A 77 19.08 -4.67 1.53
C ARG A 77 17.61 -4.28 1.37
N TRP A 78 16.75 -5.29 1.41
CA TRP A 78 15.31 -5.13 1.24
C TRP A 78 14.55 -5.75 2.41
N LEU A 79 13.60 -5.00 2.96
CA LEU A 79 12.73 -5.41 4.05
C LEU A 79 11.35 -5.72 3.49
N THR A 80 10.85 -6.92 3.73
CA THR A 80 9.46 -7.26 3.42
C THR A 80 8.51 -6.55 4.38
N LEU A 81 7.49 -5.90 3.84
CA LEU A 81 6.39 -5.25 4.55
C LEU A 81 5.09 -5.99 4.20
N ASP A 82 4.66 -6.92 5.04
CA ASP A 82 3.52 -7.82 4.76
C ASP A 82 2.21 -7.41 5.46
N TYR A 83 2.27 -6.44 6.37
CA TYR A 83 1.15 -6.10 7.23
C TYR A 83 0.57 -4.72 6.88
N GLN A 84 -0.57 -4.67 6.20
CA GLN A 84 -1.33 -3.42 6.06
C GLN A 84 -2.09 -3.13 7.37
N LEU A 85 -1.62 -2.17 8.16
CA LEU A 85 -2.19 -1.89 9.49
C LEU A 85 -2.88 -0.52 9.59
N ALA A 86 -2.73 0.34 8.59
CA ALA A 86 -3.43 1.61 8.52
C ALA A 86 -3.95 1.86 7.10
N SER A 87 -5.18 2.35 7.00
CA SER A 87 -5.78 2.84 5.76
C SER A 87 -6.92 3.80 6.06
N TRP A 88 -6.96 4.94 5.38
CA TRP A 88 -8.04 5.91 5.53
C TRP A 88 -8.20 6.78 4.27
N TYR A 89 -9.45 7.12 3.96
CA TYR A 89 -9.76 8.06 2.88
C TYR A 89 -9.58 9.50 3.34
N ASP A 90 -8.92 10.30 2.52
CA ASP A 90 -8.75 11.73 2.68
C ASP A 90 -9.48 12.47 1.55
N ALA A 91 -10.64 13.05 1.89
CA ALA A 91 -11.45 13.80 0.93
C ALA A 91 -10.80 15.10 0.47
N SER A 92 -9.89 15.69 1.26
CA SER A 92 -9.21 16.94 0.92
C SER A 92 -8.13 16.75 -0.14
N LEU A 93 -7.44 15.61 -0.09
CA LEU A 93 -6.43 15.20 -1.07
C LEU A 93 -7.00 14.32 -2.19
N GLY A 94 -8.26 13.87 -2.06
CA GLY A 94 -8.99 13.13 -3.09
C GLY A 94 -8.48 11.71 -3.29
N GLY A 95 -8.20 10.98 -2.22
CA GLY A 95 -7.66 9.62 -2.29
C GLY A 95 -7.46 8.95 -0.93
N THR A 96 -6.82 7.80 -0.92
CA THR A 96 -6.72 6.92 0.24
C THR A 96 -5.26 6.74 0.64
N PHE A 97 -4.95 7.00 1.90
CA PHE A 97 -3.69 6.59 2.48
C PHE A 97 -3.74 5.13 2.87
N ALA A 98 -2.63 4.43 2.72
CA ALA A 98 -2.44 3.09 3.24
C ALA A 98 -0.98 2.88 3.66
N ALA A 99 -0.75 2.15 4.75
CA ALA A 99 0.58 1.85 5.24
C ALA A 99 0.79 0.35 5.43
N ALA A 100 1.88 -0.15 4.85
CA ALA A 100 2.39 -1.50 5.07
C ALA A 100 3.54 -1.47 6.07
N PHE A 101 3.59 -2.48 6.93
CA PHE A 101 4.55 -2.62 8.03
C PHE A 101 5.30 -3.94 7.93
N LYS A 102 6.52 -3.94 8.45
CA LYS A 102 7.38 -5.12 8.57
C LYS A 102 6.85 -6.08 9.63
N ASN A 103 6.37 -5.54 10.75
CA ASN A 103 5.88 -6.31 11.88
C ASN A 103 4.34 -6.24 11.96
N PRO A 104 3.67 -7.21 12.64
CA PRO A 104 2.20 -7.22 12.81
C PRO A 104 1.71 -6.20 13.86
N ASN A 105 2.43 -5.09 14.03
CA ASN A 105 2.10 -3.99 14.92
C ASN A 105 2.66 -2.69 14.33
N THR A 106 2.22 -1.56 14.86
CA THR A 106 2.65 -0.24 14.41
C THR A 106 3.83 0.33 15.21
N ASN A 107 4.30 -0.35 16.26
CA ASN A 107 5.33 0.17 17.17
C ASN A 107 6.63 0.46 16.40
N THR A 108 6.87 1.74 16.09
CA THR A 108 7.99 2.20 15.25
C THR A 108 8.77 3.27 15.98
N PHE A 109 8.07 4.30 16.50
CA PHE A 109 8.67 5.44 17.16
C PHE A 109 8.48 5.44 18.67
N PHE A 110 9.38 6.10 19.38
CA PHE A 110 9.34 6.31 20.82
C PHE A 110 8.07 7.05 21.23
N THR A 111 7.38 6.52 22.24
CA THR A 111 6.09 7.05 22.73
C THR A 111 6.21 7.81 24.05
N GLY A 112 7.41 7.94 24.64
CA GLY A 112 7.58 8.67 25.91
C GLY A 112 7.35 10.18 25.79
N ALA A 113 7.33 10.72 24.57
CA ALA A 113 6.90 12.08 24.27
C ALA A 113 5.38 12.18 23.92
N GLY A 114 4.63 11.08 24.02
CA GLY A 114 3.27 10.95 23.51
C GLY A 114 3.22 10.41 22.06
N GLY A 115 2.07 10.57 21.41
CA GLY A 115 1.84 10.10 20.04
C GLY A 115 1.34 8.65 19.94
N ASP A 116 1.10 8.22 18.72
CA ASP A 116 0.57 6.88 18.39
C ASP A 116 1.66 5.83 18.11
N GLY A 117 2.93 6.21 18.27
CA GLY A 117 4.08 5.33 18.11
C GLY A 117 4.41 4.95 16.67
N TRP A 118 3.80 5.58 15.66
CA TRP A 118 4.07 5.21 14.26
C TRP A 118 3.81 6.29 13.22
N SER A 119 2.83 7.17 13.39
CA SER A 119 2.47 8.11 12.33
C SER A 119 3.64 9.04 12.00
N PRO A 120 3.69 9.60 10.78
CA PRO A 120 4.79 10.50 10.41
C PRO A 120 4.92 11.71 11.35
N ALA A 121 3.79 12.23 11.86
CA ALA A 121 3.79 13.29 12.86
C ALA A 121 4.39 12.84 14.20
N SER A 122 4.06 11.63 14.68
CA SER A 122 4.71 11.02 15.85
C SER A 122 6.22 10.82 15.62
N GLY A 123 6.63 10.40 14.42
CA GLY A 123 8.03 10.24 14.04
C GLY A 123 8.80 11.55 14.11
N VAL A 124 8.26 12.62 13.52
CA VAL A 124 8.84 13.97 13.61
C VAL A 124 8.94 14.44 15.06
N ALA A 125 7.86 14.30 15.84
CA ALA A 125 7.84 14.71 17.25
C ALA A 125 8.84 13.91 18.12
N ALA A 126 9.05 12.63 17.81
CA ALA A 126 10.03 11.77 18.47
C ALA A 126 11.45 11.93 17.93
N GLY A 127 11.67 12.75 16.89
CA GLY A 127 12.97 12.89 16.22
C GLY A 127 13.45 11.59 15.56
N GLY A 128 12.52 10.74 15.10
CA GLY A 128 12.81 9.43 14.52
C GLY A 128 13.31 8.39 15.53
N VAL A 129 13.27 8.66 16.84
CA VAL A 129 13.76 7.71 17.86
C VAL A 129 12.91 6.45 17.89
N TYR A 130 13.55 5.27 17.97
CA TYR A 130 12.87 3.98 17.90
C TYR A 130 11.94 3.69 19.10
N PHE A 131 10.93 2.86 18.87
CA PHE A 131 10.02 2.40 19.91
C PHE A 131 10.73 1.58 21.00
N GLY A 132 10.55 1.96 22.27
CA GLY A 132 11.16 1.26 23.41
C GLY A 132 12.51 1.83 23.87
N PHE A 133 12.96 2.95 23.28
CA PHE A 133 14.09 3.74 23.78
C PHE A 133 13.93 4.08 25.28
N PRO A 134 15.00 4.06 26.10
CA PRO A 134 16.42 3.94 25.74
C PRO A 134 16.99 2.51 25.64
N SER A 135 16.15 1.47 25.70
CA SER A 135 16.62 0.08 25.65
C SER A 135 16.67 -0.45 24.21
N PRO A 136 17.86 -0.69 23.61
CA PRO A 136 17.94 -1.17 22.24
C PRO A 136 17.31 -2.55 22.06
N ALA A 137 17.32 -3.38 23.11
CA ALA A 137 16.66 -4.68 23.13
C ALA A 137 15.13 -4.59 23.04
N SER A 138 14.56 -3.41 23.30
CA SER A 138 13.13 -3.14 23.20
C SER A 138 12.73 -2.61 21.81
N ASN A 139 13.69 -2.32 20.92
CA ASN A 139 13.39 -1.96 19.53
C ASN A 139 12.83 -3.19 18.79
N PRO A 140 11.57 -3.17 18.33
CA PRO A 140 11.00 -4.29 17.58
C PRO A 140 11.59 -4.43 16.17
N GLY A 141 12.43 -3.48 15.72
CA GLY A 141 13.00 -3.49 14.38
C GLY A 141 11.94 -3.28 13.30
N ASN A 142 10.93 -2.46 13.57
CA ASN A 142 9.82 -2.25 12.66
C ASN A 142 10.21 -1.28 11.53
N ALA A 143 9.52 -1.39 10.40
CA ALA A 143 9.65 -0.47 9.29
C ALA A 143 8.28 -0.33 8.62
N TYR A 144 8.01 0.81 8.00
CA TYR A 144 6.77 1.02 7.26
C TYR A 144 6.98 1.88 6.02
N ALA A 145 6.07 1.73 5.06
CA ALA A 145 5.88 2.66 3.94
C ALA A 145 4.42 3.13 3.93
N LEU A 146 4.21 4.44 3.93
CA LEU A 146 2.93 5.12 3.80
C LEU A 146 2.81 5.65 2.37
N ILE A 147 1.84 5.11 1.64
CA ILE A 147 1.53 5.52 0.26
C ILE A 147 0.21 6.30 0.19
N PHE A 148 -0.02 6.97 -0.94
CA PHE A 148 -1.29 7.64 -1.23
C PHE A 148 -1.87 7.17 -2.57
N VAL A 149 -3.07 6.61 -2.58
CA VAL A 149 -3.76 6.14 -3.78
C VAL A 149 -4.80 7.19 -4.20
N PRO A 150 -4.62 7.94 -5.30
CA PRO A 150 -5.63 8.89 -5.75
C PRO A 150 -6.93 8.18 -6.14
N GLY A 151 -8.06 8.91 -6.11
CA GLY A 151 -9.37 8.34 -6.47
C GLY A 151 -9.41 7.65 -7.83
N ASN A 152 -8.58 8.15 -8.77
CA ASN A 152 -8.13 7.41 -9.95
C ASN A 152 -6.69 6.92 -9.72
N PRO A 153 -6.46 5.62 -9.42
CA PRO A 153 -5.14 5.12 -9.06
C PRO A 153 -4.06 5.35 -10.12
N LEU A 154 -4.42 5.43 -11.40
CA LEU A 154 -3.46 5.64 -12.50
C LEU A 154 -3.16 7.12 -12.77
N ALA A 155 -3.78 8.04 -12.03
CA ALA A 155 -3.45 9.46 -12.13
C ALA A 155 -2.09 9.74 -11.47
N ALA A 156 -1.28 10.59 -12.09
CA ALA A 156 -0.04 11.05 -11.49
C ALA A 156 -0.34 11.81 -10.18
N PRO A 157 0.33 11.48 -9.06
CA PRO A 157 0.15 12.20 -7.80
C PRO A 157 0.56 13.66 -7.92
N THR A 158 -0.23 14.54 -7.30
CA THR A 158 0.12 15.95 -7.14
C THR A 158 1.23 16.13 -6.11
N GLN A 159 1.93 17.26 -6.12
CA GLN A 159 2.95 17.54 -5.11
C GLN A 159 2.38 17.54 -3.68
N ALA A 160 1.14 17.99 -3.48
CA ALA A 160 0.50 17.97 -2.17
C ALA A 160 0.31 16.54 -1.63
N GLN A 161 0.01 15.58 -2.52
CA GLN A 161 -0.10 14.16 -2.19
C GLN A 161 1.30 13.55 -1.93
N ILE A 162 2.28 13.86 -2.78
CA ILE A 162 3.68 13.40 -2.60
C ILE A 162 4.25 13.88 -1.26
N ASN A 163 3.98 15.13 -0.87
CA ASN A 163 4.44 15.68 0.41
C ASN A 163 3.92 14.89 1.63
N LYS A 164 2.83 14.12 1.49
CA LYS A 164 2.22 13.31 2.55
C LYS A 164 2.60 11.83 2.48
N LEU A 165 3.54 11.46 1.61
CA LEU A 165 4.14 10.13 1.64
C LEU A 165 5.18 10.08 2.74
N ALA A 166 5.36 8.91 3.36
CA ALA A 166 6.37 8.74 4.38
C ALA A 166 6.88 7.31 4.47
N TYR A 167 8.08 7.13 5.01
CA TYR A 167 8.54 5.81 5.44
C TYR A 167 9.31 5.94 6.74
N ALA A 168 9.49 4.81 7.43
CA ALA A 168 10.45 4.67 8.50
C ALA A 168 11.11 3.30 8.44
N ASP A 169 12.38 3.24 8.82
CA ASP A 169 13.16 2.03 8.92
C ASP A 169 13.92 2.00 10.25
N CYS A 170 13.36 1.31 11.23
CA CYS A 170 13.99 1.02 12.51
C CYS A 170 14.62 -0.38 12.55
N ALA A 171 14.70 -1.08 11.42
CA ALA A 171 15.37 -2.37 11.33
C ALA A 171 16.90 -2.17 11.33
N PRO A 172 17.70 -3.22 11.62
CA PRO A 172 19.15 -3.06 11.80
C PRO A 172 19.91 -2.33 10.69
N GLY A 173 19.45 -2.35 9.43
CA GLY A 173 20.09 -1.63 8.32
C GLY A 173 19.70 -0.16 8.20
N GLY A 174 18.58 0.28 8.79
CA GLY A 174 18.13 1.68 8.81
C GLY A 174 18.44 2.45 10.08
N MET A 175 19.17 1.88 11.04
CA MET A 175 19.42 2.53 12.34
C MET A 175 20.66 3.43 12.35
N MET A 176 20.51 4.62 12.94
CA MET A 176 21.57 5.58 13.27
C MET A 176 21.65 5.75 14.79
N GLY A 177 22.20 4.75 15.46
CA GLY A 177 22.19 4.69 16.93
C GLY A 177 20.76 4.52 17.45
N ALA A 178 20.16 5.57 18.00
CA ALA A 178 18.80 5.55 18.53
C ALA A 178 17.73 6.01 17.54
N VAL A 179 18.13 6.50 16.38
CA VAL A 179 17.25 7.13 15.41
C VAL A 179 17.08 6.20 14.22
N CYS A 180 15.85 5.98 13.80
CA CYS A 180 15.50 5.24 12.59
C CYS A 180 15.72 6.12 11.36
N MET A 181 16.00 5.52 10.21
CA MET A 181 15.88 6.25 8.96
C MET A 181 14.41 6.56 8.71
N THR A 182 14.12 7.74 8.17
CA THR A 182 12.76 8.20 7.93
C THR A 182 12.78 9.14 6.73
N GLY A 183 11.66 9.17 6.01
CA GLY A 183 11.45 10.11 4.92
C GLY A 183 10.14 10.84 5.14
N THR A 184 10.21 12.13 5.45
CA THR A 184 9.05 13.03 5.58
C THR A 184 9.34 14.33 4.86
N SER A 185 8.34 15.18 4.66
CA SER A 185 8.54 16.49 4.01
C SER A 185 8.11 17.64 4.93
N VAL A 186 8.78 18.79 4.79
CA VAL A 186 8.39 20.02 5.49
C VAL A 186 6.93 20.41 5.20
N PRO A 187 6.45 20.43 3.94
CA PRO A 187 5.05 20.79 3.68
C PRO A 187 4.04 19.74 4.18
N GLY A 188 4.46 18.49 4.33
CA GLY A 188 3.61 17.40 4.80
C GLY A 188 3.50 17.33 6.32
N TYR A 189 4.62 17.41 7.02
CA TYR A 189 4.73 17.07 8.44
C TYR A 189 5.55 18.07 9.26
N GLY A 190 5.98 19.18 8.65
CA GLY A 190 6.72 20.26 9.32
C GLY A 190 8.22 20.02 9.42
N ALA A 191 8.72 18.84 9.03
CA ALA A 191 10.14 18.52 8.98
C ALA A 191 10.46 17.49 7.87
N GLU A 192 11.67 17.59 7.34
CA GLU A 192 12.25 16.50 6.56
C GLU A 192 12.55 15.30 7.47
N GLY A 193 12.67 14.13 6.84
CA GLY A 193 13.08 12.94 7.54
C GLY A 193 14.50 13.05 8.10
N THR A 194 14.84 12.11 8.95
CA THR A 194 16.22 11.89 9.40
C THR A 194 17.11 11.64 8.18
N MET A 195 18.37 12.07 8.20
CA MET A 195 19.26 12.05 7.01
C MET A 195 18.78 12.95 5.86
N SER A 196 17.94 13.94 6.20
CA SER A 196 17.33 14.88 5.24
C SER A 196 16.48 14.16 4.18
N GLY A 197 15.95 12.98 4.50
CA GLY A 197 15.17 12.16 3.57
C GLY A 197 13.77 12.71 3.31
N TYR A 198 13.33 12.78 2.06
CA TYR A 198 11.99 13.27 1.70
C TYR A 198 11.39 12.60 0.45
N PRO A 199 10.05 12.48 0.36
CA PRO A 199 9.40 11.87 -0.79
C PRO A 199 9.57 12.71 -2.05
N VAL A 200 9.90 12.06 -3.17
CA VAL A 200 10.07 12.73 -4.47
C VAL A 200 9.14 12.21 -5.55
N SER A 201 8.72 10.95 -5.50
CA SER A 201 7.82 10.39 -6.50
C SER A 201 7.05 9.20 -5.99
N GLN A 202 5.90 8.99 -6.61
CA GLN A 202 5.16 7.74 -6.55
C GLN A 202 4.50 7.48 -7.90
N SER A 203 4.60 6.25 -8.39
CA SER A 203 3.91 5.78 -9.60
C SER A 203 3.08 4.56 -9.29
N ILE A 204 1.86 4.52 -9.80
CA ILE A 204 0.95 3.38 -9.69
C ILE A 204 0.64 2.87 -11.09
N THR A 205 0.72 1.56 -11.29
CA THR A 205 0.40 0.89 -12.56
C THR A 205 -0.63 -0.20 -12.32
N ALA A 206 -1.44 -0.51 -13.33
CA ALA A 206 -2.32 -1.67 -13.26
C ALA A 206 -1.45 -2.93 -13.13
N ALA A 207 -1.80 -3.82 -12.20
CA ALA A 207 -1.08 -5.08 -12.07
C ALA A 207 -1.22 -5.87 -13.38
N VAL A 208 -0.09 -6.30 -13.94
CA VAL A 208 -0.08 -7.10 -15.17
C VAL A 208 -0.42 -8.54 -14.79
N PRO A 209 -1.51 -9.15 -15.29
CA PRO A 209 -1.78 -10.54 -15.01
C PRO A 209 -0.64 -11.41 -15.56
N GLU A 210 -0.08 -12.26 -14.70
CA GLU A 210 0.99 -13.17 -15.11
C GLU A 210 0.55 -14.00 -16.34
N PRO A 211 1.44 -14.28 -17.31
CA PRO A 211 1.08 -14.93 -18.57
C PRO A 211 0.37 -16.28 -18.40
N GLU A 212 0.62 -16.97 -17.29
CA GLU A 212 -0.06 -18.21 -16.92
C GLU A 212 -1.56 -18.02 -16.57
N SER A 213 -1.96 -16.85 -16.07
CA SER A 213 -3.38 -16.52 -15.84
C SER A 213 -4.15 -16.48 -17.16
N TYR A 214 -3.53 -15.94 -18.22
CA TYR A 214 -4.10 -15.98 -19.56
C TYR A 214 -4.14 -17.41 -20.12
N ALA A 215 -3.10 -18.20 -19.89
CA ALA A 215 -3.07 -19.60 -20.32
C ALA A 215 -4.19 -20.42 -19.66
N LEU A 216 -4.42 -20.24 -18.35
CA LEU A 216 -5.50 -20.91 -17.61
C LEU A 216 -6.89 -20.42 -18.03
N MET A 217 -7.06 -19.12 -18.29
CA MET A 217 -8.32 -18.59 -18.83
C MET A 217 -8.63 -19.18 -20.21
N LEU A 218 -7.64 -19.25 -21.10
CA LEU A 218 -7.78 -19.86 -22.43
C LEU A 218 -8.02 -21.37 -22.35
N ALA A 219 -7.35 -22.06 -21.42
CA ALA A 219 -7.61 -23.48 -21.14
C ALA A 219 -9.04 -23.70 -20.62
N GLY A 220 -9.53 -22.85 -19.72
CA GLY A 220 -10.90 -22.89 -19.21
C GLY A 220 -11.94 -22.64 -20.32
N LEU A 221 -11.74 -21.61 -21.13
CA LEU A 221 -12.64 -21.28 -22.26
C LEU A 221 -12.67 -22.40 -23.32
N SER A 222 -11.52 -23.00 -23.62
CA SER A 222 -11.44 -24.11 -24.58
C SER A 222 -12.14 -25.37 -24.06
N LEU A 223 -12.01 -25.68 -22.77
CA LEU A 223 -12.73 -26.79 -22.12
C LEU A 223 -14.25 -26.58 -22.15
N VAL A 224 -14.73 -25.39 -21.77
CA VAL A 224 -16.16 -25.04 -21.81
C VAL A 224 -16.69 -25.12 -23.25
N GLY A 225 -15.93 -24.63 -24.22
CA GLY A 225 -16.27 -24.73 -25.65
C GLY A 225 -16.40 -26.18 -26.13
N ALA A 226 -15.50 -27.08 -25.69
CA ALA A 226 -15.56 -28.50 -26.02
C ALA A 226 -16.79 -29.20 -25.43
N ILE A 227 -17.10 -28.91 -24.16
CA ILE A 227 -18.29 -29.46 -23.46
C ILE A 227 -19.58 -28.96 -24.12
N ALA A 228 -19.68 -27.67 -24.43
CA ALA A 228 -20.85 -27.09 -25.11
C ALA A 228 -21.06 -27.70 -26.52
N ARG A 229 -19.97 -28.01 -27.22
CA ARG A 229 -20.02 -28.65 -28.55
C ARG A 229 -20.47 -30.10 -28.47
N GLN A 230 -20.05 -30.86 -27.46
CA GLN A 230 -20.51 -32.23 -27.25
C GLN A 230 -22.02 -32.27 -26.94
N ARG A 231 -22.51 -31.37 -26.10
CA ARG A 231 -23.93 -31.29 -25.74
C ARG A 231 -24.88 -30.96 -26.90
N ARG A 232 -24.38 -30.34 -27.98
CA ARG A 232 -25.17 -30.09 -29.20
C ARG A 232 -25.25 -31.28 -30.15
N LYS A 233 -24.40 -32.30 -29.96
CA LYS A 233 -24.35 -33.51 -30.81
C LYS A 233 -25.15 -34.69 -30.25
N THR A 234 -25.71 -34.53 -29.06
CA THR A 234 -26.67 -35.43 -28.39
C THR A 234 -28.01 -34.75 -28.34
#